data_AF-A0A3M6VPD4-F1
#
_entry.id   AF-A0A3M6VPD4-F1
#
_cell.length_a   1.000
_cell.length_b   1.000
_cell.length_c   1.000
_cell.angle_alpha   90.00
_cell.angle_beta   90.00
_cell.angle_gamma   90.00
#
_symmetry.space_group_name_H-M   'P 1'
#
loop_
_entity.id
_entity.type
_entity.pdbx_description
1 polymer ?
#
loop_
_entity_poly.entity_id
_entity_poly.type
_entity_poly.pdbx_seq_one_letter_code
_entity_poly.pdbx_strand_id
1 'polypeptide(L)'
;MGHHEWPEIFWNLRLGQIVMSIKYADTYKPQRDACMDELHKIHFSTQYWKERMWDSKIFPALETFRREFGHCNVQYKFVVPDSENWPQQTRGVRLGAIVANMRCRGDYDVMVNRDKDKLKAIGFVWSPDDERWSNRILPAFETYSKVYKSGWVPLEFTVPESEPWPEQTRGLKLGSIFMKIRQTGSYSSYVERDRDRLDAIGVNFKAPYKK
;
A
#
# COMPACT_ATOMS: atom_id res chain seq x y z
N MET A 1 -13.07 -45.08 -3.55
CA MET A 1 -13.98 -45.61 -4.58
C MET A 1 -13.66 -44.86 -5.87
N GLY A 2 -13.20 -45.56 -6.91
CA GLY A 2 -12.81 -44.95 -8.18
C GLY A 2 -14.05 -44.44 -8.92
N HIS A 3 -14.05 -43.18 -9.32
CA HIS A 3 -15.07 -42.62 -10.19
C HIS A 3 -14.87 -43.19 -11.60
N HIS A 4 -15.89 -43.85 -12.16
CA HIS A 4 -15.88 -44.54 -13.47
C HIS A 4 -15.59 -43.64 -14.69
N GLU A 5 -15.33 -42.36 -14.48
CA GLU A 5 -15.04 -41.37 -15.52
C GLU A 5 -13.54 -41.19 -15.77
N TRP A 6 -12.66 -41.72 -14.91
CA TRP A 6 -11.21 -41.54 -15.02
C TRP A 6 -10.45 -42.86 -15.16
N PRO A 7 -9.49 -42.97 -16.10
CA PRO A 7 -8.65 -44.15 -16.25
C PRO A 7 -7.91 -44.52 -14.95
N GLU A 8 -7.74 -45.82 -14.68
CA GLU A 8 -7.17 -46.35 -13.43
C GLU A 8 -5.76 -45.83 -13.13
N ILE A 9 -4.99 -45.51 -14.16
CA ILE A 9 -3.65 -44.90 -14.03
C ILE A 9 -3.69 -43.55 -13.31
N PHE A 10 -4.84 -42.87 -13.29
CA PHE A 10 -5.03 -41.60 -12.60
C PHE A 10 -5.55 -41.76 -11.17
N TRP A 11 -5.85 -42.97 -10.75
CA TRP A 11 -6.32 -43.22 -9.39
C TRP A 11 -5.16 -43.01 -8.41
N ASN A 12 -5.43 -42.29 -7.31
CA ASN A 12 -4.45 -41.87 -6.30
C ASN A 12 -3.41 -40.84 -6.77
N LEU A 13 -3.47 -40.33 -8.00
CA LEU A 13 -2.66 -39.18 -8.39
C LEU A 13 -3.07 -37.97 -7.56
N ARG A 14 -2.08 -37.39 -6.88
CA ARG A 14 -2.25 -36.13 -6.16
C ARG A 14 -2.22 -34.97 -7.14
N LEU A 15 -3.26 -34.87 -7.97
CA LEU A 15 -3.37 -33.90 -9.05
C LEU A 15 -3.11 -32.48 -8.55
N GLY A 16 -3.58 -32.13 -7.35
CA GLY A 16 -3.27 -30.83 -6.73
C GLY A 16 -1.76 -30.57 -6.56
N GLN A 17 -0.99 -31.57 -6.13
CA GLN A 17 0.48 -31.44 -6.01
C GLN A 17 1.15 -31.34 -7.37
N ILE A 18 0.71 -32.14 -8.34
CA ILE A 18 1.24 -32.11 -9.70
C ILE A 18 0.96 -30.77 -10.37
N VAL A 19 -0.25 -30.23 -10.21
CA VAL A 19 -0.61 -28.90 -10.70
C VAL A 19 0.24 -27.82 -10.03
N MET A 20 0.53 -27.93 -8.73
CA MET A 20 1.47 -27.02 -8.07
C MET A 20 2.90 -27.15 -8.62
N SER A 21 3.37 -28.36 -8.89
CA SER A 21 4.68 -28.58 -9.51
C SER A 21 4.74 -28.06 -10.94
N ILE A 22 3.69 -28.24 -11.75
CA ILE A 22 3.60 -27.67 -13.11
C ILE A 22 3.63 -26.15 -13.07
N LYS A 23 2.95 -25.53 -12.10
CA LYS A 23 2.85 -24.07 -12.01
C LYS A 23 4.08 -23.42 -11.40
N TYR A 24 4.67 -24.03 -10.37
CA TYR A 24 5.61 -23.36 -9.47
C TYR A 24 6.97 -24.06 -9.35
N ALA A 25 7.10 -25.33 -9.73
CA ALA A 25 8.37 -26.03 -9.69
C ALA A 25 9.05 -26.02 -11.06
N ASP A 26 10.38 -25.93 -11.07
CA ASP A 26 11.15 -26.02 -12.31
C ASP A 26 11.12 -27.43 -12.94
N THR A 27 10.64 -28.43 -12.20
CA THR A 27 10.57 -29.85 -12.60
C THR A 27 9.82 -30.08 -13.92
N TYR A 28 8.81 -29.26 -14.20
CA TYR A 28 7.97 -29.39 -15.40
C TYR A 28 8.09 -28.19 -16.33
N LYS A 29 9.08 -27.31 -16.12
CA LYS A 29 9.24 -26.07 -16.88
C LYS A 29 9.41 -26.32 -18.39
N PRO A 30 10.25 -27.27 -18.85
CA PRO A 30 10.38 -27.56 -20.28
C PRO A 30 9.06 -28.05 -20.91
N GLN A 31 8.31 -28.91 -20.22
CA GLN A 31 7.04 -29.46 -20.70
C GLN A 31 5.93 -28.40 -20.68
N ARG A 32 5.90 -27.57 -19.64
CA ARG A 32 4.97 -26.45 -19.55
C ARG A 32 5.20 -25.48 -20.69
N ASP A 33 6.44 -25.07 -20.90
CA ASP A 33 6.81 -24.07 -21.91
C ASP A 33 6.57 -24.61 -23.34
N ALA A 34 6.82 -25.91 -23.58
CA ALA A 34 6.55 -26.56 -24.86
C ALA A 34 5.05 -26.74 -25.18
N CYS A 35 4.21 -26.92 -24.17
CA CYS A 35 2.76 -27.17 -24.33
C CYS A 35 1.89 -25.96 -23.93
N MET A 36 2.46 -24.74 -23.86
CA MET A 36 1.73 -23.54 -23.41
C MET A 36 0.44 -23.29 -24.20
N ASP A 37 0.47 -23.46 -25.52
CA ASP A 37 -0.71 -23.24 -26.38
C ASP A 37 -1.83 -24.24 -26.10
N GLU A 38 -1.48 -25.49 -25.80
CA GLU A 38 -2.44 -26.54 -25.43
C GLU A 38 -3.03 -26.28 -24.04
N LEU A 39 -2.18 -25.86 -23.09
CA LEU A 39 -2.62 -25.44 -21.76
C LEU A 39 -3.57 -24.23 -21.85
N HIS A 40 -3.31 -23.26 -22.73
CA HIS A 40 -4.22 -22.14 -22.98
C HIS A 40 -5.56 -22.58 -23.57
N LYS A 41 -5.56 -23.53 -24.52
CA LYS A 41 -6.79 -24.08 -25.12
C LYS A 41 -7.73 -24.73 -24.11
N ILE A 42 -7.19 -25.41 -23.09
CA ILE A 42 -7.99 -26.02 -22.02
C ILE A 42 -8.25 -25.06 -20.85
N HIS A 43 -8.00 -23.76 -21.04
CA HIS A 43 -8.08 -22.71 -20.02
C HIS A 43 -7.26 -23.01 -18.75
N PHE A 44 -6.23 -23.84 -18.86
CA PHE A 44 -5.34 -24.15 -17.75
C PHE A 44 -4.53 -22.91 -17.39
N SER A 45 -4.72 -22.45 -16.15
CA SER A 45 -4.04 -21.26 -15.63
C SER A 45 -2.56 -21.51 -15.41
N THR A 46 -1.74 -21.20 -16.40
CA THR A 46 -0.28 -21.06 -16.27
C THR A 46 0.09 -19.77 -15.52
N GLN A 47 -0.77 -18.76 -15.59
CA GLN A 47 -0.63 -17.50 -14.87
C GLN A 47 -0.58 -17.73 -13.36
N TYR A 48 0.32 -17.01 -12.68
CA TYR A 48 0.45 -17.10 -11.23
C TYR A 48 -0.87 -16.70 -10.58
N TRP A 49 -1.34 -17.49 -9.62
CA TRP A 49 -2.60 -17.21 -8.91
C TRP A 49 -2.64 -15.79 -8.34
N LYS A 50 -1.48 -15.25 -7.93
CA LYS A 50 -1.33 -13.88 -7.45
C LYS A 50 -1.61 -12.85 -8.54
N GLU A 51 -1.13 -13.09 -9.75
CA GLU A 51 -1.35 -12.19 -10.89
C GLU A 51 -2.83 -12.17 -11.30
N ARG A 52 -3.48 -13.34 -11.39
CA ARG A 52 -4.93 -13.40 -11.62
C ARG A 52 -5.72 -12.71 -10.52
N MET A 53 -5.35 -12.93 -9.26
CA MET A 53 -5.98 -12.26 -8.12
C MET A 53 -5.79 -10.74 -8.20
N TRP A 54 -4.61 -10.29 -8.63
CA TRP A 54 -4.31 -8.88 -8.82
C TRP A 54 -5.20 -8.25 -9.90
N ASP A 55 -5.20 -8.84 -11.09
CA ASP A 55 -5.90 -8.31 -12.27
C ASP A 55 -7.42 -8.37 -12.14
N SER A 56 -7.96 -9.47 -11.60
CA SER A 56 -9.41 -9.69 -11.55
C SER A 56 -10.07 -9.15 -10.30
N LYS A 57 -9.32 -8.96 -9.20
CA LYS A 57 -9.90 -8.60 -7.90
C LYS A 57 -9.23 -7.41 -7.24
N ILE A 58 -7.92 -7.44 -7.01
CA ILE A 58 -7.26 -6.44 -6.16
C ILE A 58 -7.25 -5.07 -6.84
N PHE A 59 -6.74 -4.99 -8.07
CA PHE A 59 -6.61 -3.72 -8.77
C PHE A 59 -7.99 -3.08 -9.10
N PRO A 60 -8.98 -3.82 -9.64
CA PRO A 60 -10.33 -3.26 -9.83
C PRO A 60 -11.02 -2.82 -8.54
N ALA A 61 -10.77 -3.52 -7.43
CA ALA A 61 -11.28 -3.10 -6.12
C ALA A 61 -10.61 -1.81 -5.63
N LEU A 62 -9.31 -1.61 -5.89
CA LEU A 62 -8.63 -0.35 -5.57
C LEU A 62 -9.15 0.83 -6.39
N GLU A 63 -9.36 0.64 -7.69
CA GLU A 63 -9.97 1.67 -8.56
C GLU A 63 -11.36 2.06 -8.08
N THR A 64 -12.20 1.06 -7.76
CA THR A 64 -13.55 1.30 -7.24
C THR A 64 -13.49 2.00 -5.89
N PHE A 65 -12.61 1.57 -4.99
CA PHE A 65 -12.44 2.22 -3.69
C PHE A 65 -12.06 3.71 -3.84
N ARG A 66 -11.12 4.02 -4.74
CA ARG A 66 -10.74 5.41 -5.05
C ARG A 66 -11.93 6.21 -5.58
N ARG A 67 -12.75 5.64 -6.46
CA ARG A 67 -13.95 6.29 -7.00
C ARG A 67 -14.98 6.58 -5.93
N GLU A 68 -15.27 5.63 -5.05
CA GLU A 68 -16.30 5.76 -4.01
C GLU A 68 -15.88 6.67 -2.85
N PHE A 69 -14.62 6.60 -2.41
CA PHE A 69 -14.14 7.30 -1.21
C PHE A 69 -13.24 8.50 -1.49
N GLY A 70 -12.82 8.71 -2.75
CA GLY A 70 -11.95 9.83 -3.11
C GLY A 70 -10.54 9.74 -2.51
N HIS A 71 -10.10 8.57 -2.05
CA HIS A 71 -8.75 8.30 -1.52
C HIS A 71 -8.40 6.80 -1.57
N CYS A 72 -7.11 6.45 -1.47
CA CYS A 72 -6.64 5.05 -1.42
C CYS A 72 -6.19 4.59 -0.03
N ASN A 73 -6.61 5.29 1.04
CA ASN A 73 -6.32 4.88 2.42
C ASN A 73 -7.32 3.81 2.90
N VAL A 74 -7.13 2.58 2.43
CA VAL A 74 -8.00 1.45 2.79
C VAL A 74 -7.73 1.02 4.24
N GLN A 75 -8.77 1.01 5.08
CA GLN A 75 -8.68 0.53 6.46
C GLN A 75 -8.49 -0.98 6.50
N TYR A 76 -7.72 -1.50 7.47
CA TYR A 76 -7.38 -2.93 7.58
C TYR A 76 -8.60 -3.87 7.53
N LYS A 77 -9.69 -3.50 8.22
CA LYS A 77 -10.91 -4.33 8.30
C LYS A 77 -11.84 -4.18 7.10
N PHE A 78 -11.49 -3.34 6.12
CA PHE A 78 -12.36 -3.10 4.98
C PHE A 78 -12.49 -4.36 4.12
N VAL A 79 -13.74 -4.75 3.90
CA VAL A 79 -14.15 -5.83 3.00
C VAL A 79 -15.03 -5.19 1.93
N VAL A 80 -14.77 -5.52 0.68
CA VAL A 80 -15.56 -5.01 -0.44
C VAL A 80 -17.02 -5.42 -0.25
N PRO A 81 -17.96 -4.45 -0.20
CA PRO A 81 -19.38 -4.74 0.02
C PRO A 81 -19.98 -5.47 -1.18
N ASP A 82 -21.03 -6.24 -0.92
CA ASP A 82 -21.88 -6.81 -1.98
C ASP A 82 -22.84 -5.73 -2.47
N SER A 83 -22.37 -4.90 -3.40
CA SER A 83 -23.10 -3.77 -3.96
C SER A 83 -22.85 -3.64 -5.45
N GLU A 84 -23.80 -3.07 -6.19
CA GLU A 84 -23.73 -2.83 -7.63
C GLU A 84 -22.60 -1.88 -8.03
N ASN A 85 -22.20 -0.98 -7.12
CA ASN A 85 -21.05 -0.08 -7.35
C ASN A 85 -19.73 -0.84 -7.47
N TRP A 86 -19.68 -2.10 -7.04
CA TRP A 86 -18.48 -2.94 -7.00
C TRP A 86 -18.56 -4.07 -8.02
N PRO A 87 -17.49 -4.30 -8.81
CA PRO A 87 -17.44 -5.41 -9.74
C PRO A 87 -17.66 -6.74 -9.02
N GLN A 88 -18.48 -7.63 -9.58
CA GLN A 88 -18.94 -8.85 -8.92
C GLN A 88 -17.79 -9.71 -8.38
N GLN A 89 -16.69 -9.77 -9.12
CA GLN A 89 -15.50 -10.56 -8.79
C GLN A 89 -14.75 -10.01 -7.55
N THR A 90 -14.93 -8.74 -7.23
CA THR A 90 -14.28 -8.05 -6.11
C THR A 90 -15.05 -8.19 -4.80
N ARG A 91 -16.34 -8.56 -4.86
CA ARG A 91 -17.22 -8.58 -3.68
C ARG A 91 -16.74 -9.60 -2.65
N GLY A 92 -16.77 -9.21 -1.39
CA GLY A 92 -16.27 -10.02 -0.27
C GLY A 92 -14.74 -10.10 -0.15
N VAL A 93 -13.98 -9.45 -1.05
CA VAL A 93 -12.52 -9.38 -0.92
C VAL A 93 -12.15 -8.55 0.30
N ARG A 94 -11.30 -9.11 1.17
CA ARG A 94 -10.71 -8.40 2.33
C ARG A 94 -9.62 -7.43 1.88
N LEU A 95 -10.01 -6.42 1.09
CA LEU A 95 -9.11 -5.48 0.45
C LEU A 95 -8.21 -4.76 1.46
N GLY A 96 -8.73 -4.42 2.64
CA GLY A 96 -7.96 -3.80 3.71
C GLY A 96 -6.77 -4.63 4.20
N ALA A 97 -6.99 -5.93 4.40
CA ALA A 97 -5.94 -6.85 4.83
C ALA A 97 -4.90 -7.07 3.73
N ILE A 98 -5.34 -7.16 2.47
CA ILE A 98 -4.45 -7.28 1.31
C ILE A 98 -3.56 -6.05 1.20
N VAL A 99 -4.15 -4.85 1.24
CA VAL A 99 -3.39 -3.58 1.18
C VAL A 99 -2.42 -3.44 2.35
N ALA A 100 -2.81 -3.84 3.56
CA ALA A 100 -1.90 -3.86 4.70
C ALA A 100 -0.72 -4.80 4.48
N ASN A 101 -0.95 -6.01 3.96
CA ASN A 101 0.12 -6.95 3.66
C ASN A 101 1.02 -6.47 2.52
N MET A 102 0.47 -5.84 1.48
CA MET A 102 1.25 -5.19 0.41
C MET A 102 2.20 -4.15 1.00
N ARG A 103 1.71 -3.30 1.91
CA ARG A 103 2.50 -2.23 2.55
C ARG A 103 3.54 -2.77 3.54
N CYS A 104 3.20 -3.79 4.33
CA CYS A 104 4.05 -4.27 5.43
C CYS A 104 4.98 -5.43 5.07
N ARG A 105 4.59 -6.27 4.11
CA ARG A 105 5.30 -7.53 3.78
C ARG A 105 5.82 -7.57 2.34
N GLY A 106 5.43 -6.61 1.51
CA GLY A 106 5.75 -6.65 0.08
C GLY A 106 4.96 -7.71 -0.69
N ASP A 107 3.78 -8.12 -0.18
CA ASP A 107 2.91 -9.00 -0.94
C ASP A 107 2.56 -8.34 -2.30
N TYR A 108 2.56 -9.14 -3.36
CA TYR A 108 2.29 -8.70 -4.74
C TYR A 108 3.35 -7.75 -5.34
N ASP A 109 4.56 -7.67 -4.79
CA ASP A 109 5.70 -6.86 -5.29
C ASP A 109 5.90 -6.88 -6.82
N VAL A 110 5.86 -8.05 -7.45
CA VAL A 110 6.01 -8.18 -8.92
C VAL A 110 4.90 -7.41 -9.64
N MET A 111 3.65 -7.55 -9.22
CA MET A 111 2.49 -6.89 -9.83
C MET A 111 2.46 -5.40 -9.49
N VAL A 112 2.85 -5.05 -8.27
CA VAL A 112 3.03 -3.66 -7.82
C VAL A 112 4.04 -2.92 -8.69
N ASN A 113 5.18 -3.55 -8.97
CA ASN A 113 6.20 -2.96 -9.84
C ASN A 113 5.73 -2.89 -11.28
N ARG A 114 5.06 -3.94 -11.78
CA ARG A 114 4.47 -3.98 -13.13
C ARG A 114 3.44 -2.87 -13.35
N ASP A 115 2.57 -2.62 -12.37
CA ASP A 115 1.45 -1.66 -12.46
C ASP A 115 1.68 -0.36 -11.69
N LYS A 116 2.94 0.01 -11.45
CA LYS A 116 3.32 1.18 -10.65
C LYS A 116 2.66 2.48 -11.14
N ASP A 117 2.60 2.70 -12.45
CA ASP A 117 1.98 3.89 -13.03
C ASP A 117 0.46 3.91 -12.85
N LYS A 118 -0.19 2.74 -12.89
CA LYS A 118 -1.63 2.64 -12.62
C LYS A 118 -1.94 2.93 -11.15
N LEU A 119 -1.12 2.39 -10.23
CA LEU A 119 -1.22 2.70 -8.80
C LEU A 119 -0.97 4.19 -8.52
N LYS A 120 -0.04 4.81 -9.24
CA LYS A 120 0.19 6.26 -9.18
C LYS A 120 -1.03 7.06 -9.69
N ALA A 121 -1.63 6.64 -10.80
CA ALA A 121 -2.79 7.31 -11.40
C ALA A 121 -4.01 7.33 -10.45
N ILE A 122 -4.22 6.26 -9.68
CA ILE A 122 -5.30 6.21 -8.68
C ILE A 122 -4.92 6.86 -7.33
N GLY A 123 -3.70 7.40 -7.21
CA GLY A 123 -3.20 8.00 -5.97
C GLY A 123 -3.02 6.98 -4.84
N PHE A 124 -2.55 5.77 -5.14
CA PHE A 124 -2.31 4.74 -4.14
C PHE A 124 -1.22 5.16 -3.15
N VAL A 125 -1.58 5.18 -1.87
CA VAL A 125 -0.69 5.62 -0.79
C VAL A 125 0.05 4.40 -0.23
N TRP A 126 1.38 4.37 -0.37
CA TRP A 126 2.22 3.28 0.15
C TRP A 126 2.45 3.36 1.65
N SER A 127 2.70 4.55 2.15
CA SER A 127 2.73 4.82 3.59
C SER A 127 1.89 6.06 3.87
N PRO A 128 0.72 5.91 4.53
CA PRO A 128 -0.06 7.05 4.99
C PRO A 128 0.72 7.97 5.92
N ASP A 129 1.65 7.41 6.70
CA ASP A 129 2.54 8.20 7.57
C ASP A 129 3.57 8.98 6.76
N ASP A 130 4.10 8.42 5.66
CA ASP A 130 5.00 9.16 4.76
C ASP A 130 4.28 10.28 4.02
N GLU A 131 3.07 10.02 3.52
CA GLU A 131 2.25 11.05 2.87
C GLU A 131 1.93 12.18 3.86
N ARG A 132 1.50 11.82 5.07
CA ARG A 132 1.24 12.80 6.14
C ARG A 132 2.51 13.57 6.50
N TRP A 133 3.65 12.90 6.58
CA TRP A 133 4.93 13.55 6.86
C TRP A 133 5.31 14.53 5.75
N SER A 134 5.39 14.04 4.52
CA SER A 134 5.92 14.75 3.36
C SER A 134 5.00 15.88 2.87
N ASN A 135 3.68 15.68 2.93
CA ASN A 135 2.71 16.64 2.39
C ASN A 135 2.11 17.58 3.46
N ARG A 136 2.18 17.21 4.75
CA ARG A 136 1.55 18.01 5.82
C ARG A 136 2.53 18.44 6.91
N ILE A 137 3.21 17.49 7.55
CA ILE A 137 4.01 17.79 8.74
C ILE A 137 5.26 18.60 8.38
N LEU A 138 6.04 18.15 7.39
CA LEU A 138 7.29 18.80 7.01
C LEU A 138 7.05 20.20 6.38
N PRO A 139 6.10 20.40 5.43
CA PRO A 139 5.77 21.73 4.93
C PRO A 139 5.27 22.68 6.02
N ALA A 140 4.55 22.16 7.02
CA ALA A 140 4.12 22.97 8.17
C ALA A 140 5.33 23.42 9.02
N PHE A 141 6.31 22.55 9.27
CA PHE A 141 7.55 22.97 9.95
C PHE A 141 8.36 24.00 9.15
N GLU A 142 8.46 23.82 7.83
CA GLU A 142 9.15 24.78 6.95
C GLU A 142 8.47 26.15 6.99
N THR A 143 7.13 26.18 6.94
CA THR A 143 6.35 27.41 7.03
C THR A 143 6.47 28.05 8.40
N TYR A 144 6.39 27.25 9.47
CA TYR A 144 6.58 27.72 10.84
C TYR A 144 7.94 28.41 11.02
N SER A 145 9.02 27.75 10.60
CA SER A 145 10.38 28.30 10.70
C SER A 145 10.53 29.57 9.86
N LYS A 146 9.92 29.63 8.67
CA LYS A 146 9.92 30.86 7.85
C LYS A 146 9.23 32.04 8.54
N VAL A 147 8.09 31.81 9.18
CA VAL A 147 7.24 32.85 9.82
C VAL A 147 7.81 33.29 11.16
N TYR A 148 8.13 32.34 12.04
CA TYR A 148 8.52 32.62 13.42
C TYR A 148 10.04 32.63 13.65
N LYS A 149 10.83 32.28 12.63
CA LYS A 149 12.30 32.17 12.71
C LYS A 149 12.76 31.30 13.88
N SER A 150 11.96 30.29 14.22
CA SER A 150 12.17 29.41 15.37
C SER A 150 12.03 27.97 14.95
N GLY A 151 12.93 27.13 15.44
CA GLY A 151 12.88 25.68 15.32
C GLY A 151 12.10 24.99 16.44
N TRP A 152 11.60 25.75 17.42
CA TRP A 152 10.82 25.24 18.53
C TRP A 152 9.34 25.60 18.38
N VAL A 153 8.49 24.56 18.37
CA VAL A 153 7.05 24.71 18.23
C VAL A 153 6.36 24.54 19.59
N PRO A 154 5.63 25.56 20.09
CA PRO A 154 4.84 25.46 21.32
C PRO A 154 3.79 24.34 21.22
N LEU A 155 3.53 23.65 22.34
CA LEU A 155 2.62 22.49 22.39
C LEU A 155 1.22 22.80 21.82
N GLU A 156 0.67 23.97 22.16
CA GLU A 156 -0.68 24.40 21.77
C GLU A 156 -0.74 24.98 20.35
N PHE A 157 0.38 25.07 19.64
CA PHE A 157 0.40 25.66 18.31
C PHE A 157 -0.35 24.79 17.31
N THR A 158 -1.36 25.40 16.69
CA THR A 158 -2.15 24.84 15.59
C THR A 158 -1.96 25.71 14.36
N VAL A 159 -1.78 25.07 13.20
CA VAL A 159 -1.57 25.77 11.94
C VAL A 159 -2.79 26.63 11.60
N PRO A 160 -2.61 27.96 11.42
CA PRO A 160 -3.67 28.88 11.01
C PRO A 160 -4.31 28.53 9.66
N GLU A 161 -5.54 28.99 9.44
CA GLU A 161 -6.28 28.80 8.18
C GLU A 161 -5.89 29.81 7.08
N SER A 162 -5.04 30.80 7.39
CA SER A 162 -4.66 31.86 6.46
C SER A 162 -3.29 31.60 5.82
N GLU A 163 -2.99 32.35 4.75
CA GLU A 163 -1.61 32.47 4.24
C GLU A 163 -0.62 32.85 5.37
N PRO A 164 0.64 32.37 5.33
CA PRO A 164 1.32 31.65 4.24
C PRO A 164 1.23 30.13 4.31
N TRP A 165 0.24 29.57 5.02
CA TRP A 165 0.16 28.13 5.29
C TRP A 165 -0.51 27.37 4.14
N PRO A 166 0.16 26.33 3.57
CA PRO A 166 -0.45 25.51 2.53
C PRO A 166 -1.76 24.89 3.02
N GLU A 167 -2.77 24.81 2.15
CA GLU A 167 -4.12 24.35 2.50
C GLU A 167 -4.13 22.99 3.22
N GLN A 168 -3.25 22.08 2.79
CA GLN A 168 -3.13 20.74 3.34
C GLN A 168 -2.59 20.74 4.79
N THR A 169 -1.95 21.82 5.21
CA THR A 169 -1.37 21.98 6.56
C THR A 169 -2.33 22.62 7.56
N ARG A 170 -3.41 23.26 7.08
CA ARG A 170 -4.34 24.02 7.91
C ARG A 170 -5.02 23.15 8.97
N GLY A 171 -5.20 23.71 10.17
CA GLY A 171 -5.78 23.02 11.33
C GLY A 171 -4.89 21.92 11.95
N LEU A 172 -3.67 21.72 11.45
CA LEU A 172 -2.76 20.71 11.98
C LEU A 172 -2.23 21.15 13.37
N LYS A 173 -2.41 20.31 14.39
CA LYS A 173 -1.84 20.50 15.74
C LYS A 173 -0.32 20.24 15.73
N LEU A 174 0.42 21.14 15.08
CA LEU A 174 1.85 20.99 14.83
C LEU A 174 2.66 20.93 16.13
N GLY A 175 2.27 21.67 17.16
CA GLY A 175 2.88 21.61 18.49
C GLY A 175 2.80 20.24 19.16
N SER A 176 1.61 19.64 19.15
CA SER A 176 1.41 18.28 19.67
C SER A 176 2.20 17.23 18.89
N ILE A 177 2.28 17.39 17.56
CA ILE A 177 3.08 16.52 16.69
C ILE A 177 4.58 16.66 17.01
N PHE A 178 5.08 17.89 17.13
CA PHE A 178 6.46 18.18 17.51
C PHE A 178 6.84 17.50 18.82
N MET A 179 6.01 17.63 19.86
CA MET A 179 6.23 16.99 21.15
C MET A 179 6.16 15.47 21.07
N LYS A 180 5.23 14.91 20.30
CA LYS A 180 5.13 13.45 20.10
C LYS A 180 6.38 12.90 19.43
N ILE A 181 6.87 13.53 18.36
CA ILE A 181 8.12 13.12 17.68
C ILE A 181 9.29 13.14 18.69
N ARG A 182 9.40 14.22 19.46
CA ARG A 182 10.45 14.39 20.47
C ARG A 182 10.40 13.35 21.60
N GLN A 183 9.22 13.08 22.15
CA GLN A 183 9.07 12.23 23.34
C GLN A 183 9.03 10.73 23.01
N THR A 184 8.41 10.36 21.89
CA THR A 184 8.15 8.94 21.57
C THR A 184 9.01 8.40 20.43
N GLY A 185 9.72 9.27 19.71
CA GLY A 185 10.41 8.88 18.47
C GLY A 185 9.46 8.55 17.32
N SER A 186 8.17 8.93 17.41
CA SER A 186 7.24 8.83 16.28
C SER A 186 7.85 9.52 15.05
N TYR A 187 7.72 8.92 13.87
CA TYR A 187 8.32 9.41 12.62
C TYR A 187 9.86 9.44 12.58
N SER A 188 10.57 8.72 13.46
CA SER A 188 12.04 8.70 13.50
C SER A 188 12.71 8.43 12.14
N SER A 189 12.23 7.44 11.39
CA SER A 189 12.74 7.12 10.05
C SER A 189 12.59 8.28 9.05
N TYR A 190 11.50 9.05 9.16
CA TYR A 190 11.25 10.20 8.29
C TYR A 190 12.06 11.43 8.72
N VAL A 191 12.23 11.63 10.03
CA VAL A 191 13.13 12.64 10.60
C VAL A 191 14.56 12.38 10.17
N GLU A 192 14.99 11.12 10.15
CA GLU A 192 16.33 10.73 9.68
C GLU A 192 16.48 10.96 8.17
N ARG A 193 15.47 10.59 7.38
CA ARG A 193 15.44 10.80 5.92
C ARG A 193 15.53 12.29 5.55
N ASP A 194 14.77 13.14 6.21
CA ASP A 194 14.67 14.58 5.92
C ASP A 194 15.51 15.46 6.85
N ARG A 195 16.54 14.88 7.50
CA ARG A 195 17.37 15.55 8.51
C ARG A 195 17.97 16.86 7.99
N ASP A 196 18.57 16.86 6.81
CA ASP A 196 19.25 18.05 6.27
C ASP A 196 18.27 19.21 6.07
N ARG A 197 17.02 18.92 5.68
CA ARG A 197 15.95 19.92 5.55
C ARG A 197 15.54 20.47 6.91
N LEU A 198 15.39 19.60 7.91
CA LEU A 198 15.03 19.97 9.28
C LEU A 198 16.13 20.82 9.93
N ASP A 199 17.39 20.44 9.74
CA ASP A 199 18.56 21.17 10.24
C ASP A 199 18.67 22.55 9.56
N ALA A 200 18.41 22.64 8.25
CA ALA A 200 18.39 23.91 7.52
C ALA A 200 17.33 24.90 8.02
N ILE A 201 16.20 24.39 8.55
CA ILE A 201 15.15 25.22 9.16
C ILE A 201 15.29 25.34 10.70
N GLY A 202 16.36 24.80 11.28
CA GLY A 202 16.68 24.87 12.70
C GLY A 202 15.81 24.01 13.61
N VAL A 203 14.99 23.12 13.06
CA VAL A 203 14.07 22.24 13.82
C VAL A 203 14.85 21.05 14.34
N ASN A 204 15.07 21.00 15.66
CA ASN A 204 15.78 19.91 16.31
C ASN A 204 14.92 19.26 17.41
N PHE A 205 14.46 18.04 17.14
CA PHE A 205 13.64 17.28 18.07
C PHE A 205 14.40 16.71 19.28
N LYS A 206 15.74 16.72 19.26
CA LYS A 206 16.59 16.21 20.35
C LYS A 206 17.10 17.33 21.28
N ALA A 207 17.17 18.57 20.79
CA ALA A 207 17.71 19.70 21.53
C ALA A 207 16.86 20.07 22.77
N PRO A 208 17.50 20.46 23.89
CA PRO A 208 16.79 21.07 25.01
C PRO A 208 16.21 22.43 24.61
N TYR A 209 15.05 22.79 25.17
CA TYR A 209 14.44 24.11 24.97
C TYR A 209 15.43 25.19 25.42
N LYS A 210 15.81 26.08 24.50
CA LYS A 210 16.60 27.28 24.86
C LYS A 210 15.62 28.32 25.42
N LYS A 211 15.75 28.58 26.72
CA LYS A 211 15.06 29.67 27.43
C LYS A 211 15.46 31.03 26.86
#